data_AF-A0A5D3G5L9-F1
#
_entry.id   AF-A0A5D3G5L9-F1
#
_cell.length_a   1.000
_cell.length_b   1.000
_cell.length_c   1.000
_cell.angle_alpha   90.00
_cell.angle_beta   90.00
_cell.angle_gamma   90.00
#
_symmetry.space_group_name_H-M   'P 1'
#
loop_
_entity.id
_entity.type
_entity.pdbx_description
1 polymer ?
#
loop_
_entity_poly.entity_id
_entity_poly.type
_entity_poly.pdbx_seq_one_letter_code
_entity_poly.pdbx_strand_id
1 'polypeptide(L)'
;MALWSDPAPEIGEDLDVEFELDEVFSWQKNIMPSIEKTPQITFTNDTHSITGKFIQDGDDSCAALKLGDSIILIELDEPIRQELDLVELRVNTIHLYPTNV
;
A
#
# COMPACT_ATOMS: atom_id res chain seq x y z
N MET A 1 0.87 11.01 5.21
CA MET A 1 1.55 12.02 4.37
C MET A 1 2.24 11.30 3.22
N ALA A 2 2.18 11.83 2.00
CA ALA A 2 3.00 11.33 0.90
C ALA A 2 4.26 12.21 0.78
N LEU A 3 5.44 11.59 0.76
CA LEU A 3 6.75 12.25 0.76
C LEU A 3 7.51 11.88 -0.50
N TRP A 4 7.83 12.89 -1.31
CA TRP A 4 8.66 12.74 -2.49
C TRP A 4 10.13 12.99 -2.13
N SER A 5 11.00 12.07 -2.53
CA SER A 5 12.41 12.06 -2.09
C SER A 5 13.38 12.82 -3.00
N ASP A 6 12.92 13.30 -4.16
CA ASP A 6 13.75 13.95 -5.19
C ASP A 6 13.29 15.40 -5.47
N PRO A 7 13.88 16.13 -6.44
CA PRO A 7 13.29 17.38 -6.92
C PRO A 7 11.82 17.18 -7.30
N ALA A 8 10.97 18.14 -6.95
CA ALA A 8 9.53 18.03 -7.19
C ALA A 8 9.23 17.74 -8.67
N PRO A 9 8.35 16.77 -8.97
CA PRO A 9 8.03 16.40 -10.34
C PRO A 9 7.26 17.51 -11.05
N GLU A 10 7.27 17.51 -12.38
CA GLU A 10 6.49 18.46 -13.16
C GLU A 10 5.00 18.06 -13.18
N ILE A 11 4.11 19.05 -13.12
CA ILE A 11 2.67 18.78 -13.18
C ILE A 11 2.32 18.22 -14.56
N GLY A 12 1.73 17.02 -14.58
CA GLY A 12 1.35 16.33 -15.81
C GLY A 12 2.45 15.43 -16.39
N GLU A 13 3.57 15.29 -15.68
CA GLU A 13 4.60 14.30 -15.99
C GLU A 13 4.12 12.89 -15.63
N ASP A 14 4.41 11.94 -16.53
CA ASP A 14 4.25 10.51 -16.24
C ASP A 14 5.58 9.99 -15.67
N LEU A 15 5.53 9.40 -14.47
CA LEU A 15 6.71 8.91 -13.76
C LEU A 15 6.50 7.49 -13.26
N ASP A 16 7.52 6.66 -13.42
CA ASP A 16 7.64 5.40 -12.68
C ASP A 16 8.11 5.70 -11.25
N VAL A 17 7.33 5.23 -10.28
CA VAL A 17 7.55 5.51 -8.85
C VAL A 17 7.56 4.24 -8.03
N GLU A 18 8.49 4.16 -7.08
CA GLU A 18 8.54 3.14 -6.04
C GLU A 18 7.85 3.64 -4.78
N PHE A 19 7.06 2.76 -4.17
CA PHE A 19 6.37 2.99 -2.89
C PHE A 19 7.12 2.28 -1.77
N GLU A 20 7.52 3.04 -0.76
CA GLU A 20 8.02 2.50 0.50
C GLU A 20 7.06 2.88 1.65
N LEU A 21 6.67 1.86 2.40
CA LEU A 21 5.79 1.96 3.57
C LEU A 21 6.62 1.56 4.80
N ASP A 22 7.15 2.55 5.52
CA ASP A 22 7.93 2.33 6.75
C ASP A 22 7.00 2.11 7.95
N GLU A 23 6.20 1.04 7.89
CA GLU A 23 5.30 0.62 8.96
C GLU A 23 5.02 -0.88 8.94
N VAL A 24 4.76 -1.42 10.12
CA VAL A 24 4.32 -2.81 10.30
C VAL A 24 2.80 -2.84 10.36
N PHE A 25 2.19 -3.75 9.60
CA PHE A 25 0.75 -3.87 9.49
C PHE A 25 0.16 -5.00 10.34
N SER A 26 -0.99 -4.74 10.93
CA SER A 26 -1.76 -5.68 11.74
C SER A 26 -3.21 -5.75 11.27
N TRP A 27 -3.74 -6.97 11.24
CA TRP A 27 -5.15 -7.21 10.94
C TRP A 27 -6.07 -6.52 11.96
N GLN A 28 -7.18 -5.96 11.49
CA GLN A 28 -8.17 -5.20 12.28
C GLN A 28 -7.63 -3.92 12.95
N LYS A 29 -6.40 -3.50 12.63
CA LYS A 29 -5.80 -2.26 13.14
C LYS A 29 -5.56 -1.26 12.00
N ASN A 30 -4.64 -1.59 11.10
CA ASN A 30 -4.31 -0.82 9.91
C ASN A 30 -4.47 -1.63 8.62
N ILE A 31 -4.87 -2.91 8.71
CA ILE A 31 -5.45 -3.67 7.60
C ILE A 31 -6.89 -4.04 7.94
N MET A 32 -7.82 -3.84 7.00
CA MET A 32 -9.20 -4.30 7.12
C MET A 32 -9.78 -4.76 5.79
N PRO A 33 -10.88 -5.53 5.78
CA PRO A 33 -11.58 -5.83 4.53
C PRO A 33 -11.99 -4.53 3.85
N SER A 34 -11.75 -4.40 2.55
CA SER A 34 -12.16 -3.21 1.82
C SER A 34 -13.67 -3.21 1.59
N ILE A 35 -14.28 -2.04 1.72
CA ILE A 35 -15.66 -1.77 1.31
C ILE A 35 -15.71 -1.50 -0.21
N GLU A 36 -14.58 -1.02 -0.73
CA GLU A 36 -14.38 -0.71 -2.13
C GLU A 36 -14.15 -1.99 -2.94
N LYS A 37 -14.60 -1.96 -4.20
CA LYS A 37 -14.54 -3.14 -5.09
C LYS A 37 -13.41 -3.07 -6.12
N THR A 38 -12.64 -1.99 -6.09
CA THR A 38 -11.56 -1.73 -7.04
C THR A 38 -10.33 -1.21 -6.30
N PRO A 39 -9.12 -1.62 -6.72
CA PRO A 39 -7.88 -1.07 -6.18
C PRO A 39 -7.80 0.45 -6.39
N GLN A 40 -7.35 1.19 -5.37
CA GLN A 40 -7.24 2.65 -5.41
C GLN A 40 -6.35 3.17 -4.27
N ILE A 41 -5.82 4.38 -4.45
CA ILE A 41 -5.17 5.16 -3.40
C ILE A 41 -6.05 6.38 -3.13
N THR A 42 -6.39 6.61 -1.87
CA THR A 42 -7.22 7.74 -1.46
C THR A 42 -6.57 8.51 -0.31
N PHE A 43 -6.93 9.79 -0.21
CA PHE A 43 -6.60 10.63 0.93
C PHE A 43 -7.88 11.31 1.40
N THR A 44 -8.40 10.88 2.55
CA THR A 44 -9.65 11.40 3.13
C THR A 44 -9.50 11.55 4.63
N ASN A 45 -10.04 12.64 5.20
CA ASN A 45 -9.98 12.92 6.64
C ASN A 45 -8.56 12.76 7.21
N ASP A 46 -7.56 13.32 6.51
CA ASP A 46 -6.14 13.27 6.86
C ASP A 46 -5.53 11.87 6.94
N THR A 47 -6.20 10.85 6.41
CA THR A 47 -5.73 9.47 6.36
C THR A 47 -5.47 9.06 4.92
N HIS A 48 -4.30 8.48 4.68
CA HIS A 48 -4.02 7.81 3.41
C HIS A 48 -4.49 6.36 3.50
N SER A 49 -5.25 5.94 2.50
CA SER A 49 -5.69 4.56 2.38
C SER A 49 -5.27 3.98 1.03
N ILE A 50 -4.78 2.75 1.05
CA ILE A 50 -4.46 1.99 -0.16
C ILE A 50 -5.34 0.75 -0.16
N THR A 51 -6.26 0.69 -1.12
CA THR A 51 -7.05 -0.51 -1.37
C THR A 51 -6.39 -1.34 -2.47
N GLY A 52 -6.17 -2.62 -2.20
CA GLY A 52 -5.57 -3.53 -3.16
C GLY A 52 -5.84 -4.98 -2.81
N LYS A 53 -5.50 -5.89 -3.73
CA LYS A 53 -5.69 -7.32 -3.51
C LYS A 53 -4.59 -7.83 -2.58
N PHE A 54 -4.99 -8.43 -1.47
CA PHE A 54 -4.07 -9.02 -0.51
C PHE A 54 -3.56 -10.37 -1.01
N ILE A 55 -2.26 -10.58 -0.93
CA ILE A 55 -1.58 -11.81 -1.32
C ILE A 55 -0.59 -12.12 -0.21
N GLN A 56 -0.77 -13.26 0.44
CA GLN A 56 0.16 -13.78 1.45
C GLN A 56 0.47 -15.23 1.07
N ASP A 57 1.72 -15.64 1.22
CA ASP A 57 2.12 -17.03 1.06
C ASP A 57 2.42 -17.63 2.44
N GLY A 58 1.67 -18.66 2.83
CA GLY A 58 1.87 -19.37 4.10
C GLY A 58 1.82 -18.49 5.35
N ASP A 59 2.75 -18.74 6.27
CA ASP A 59 2.87 -18.12 7.60
C ASP A 59 4.00 -17.04 7.62
N ASP A 60 4.35 -16.46 6.47
CA ASP A 60 5.39 -15.43 6.41
C ASP A 60 4.91 -14.11 7.01
N SER A 61 5.83 -13.38 7.66
CA SER A 61 5.61 -12.01 8.16
C SER A 61 5.67 -10.96 7.05
N CYS A 62 5.61 -11.38 5.78
CA CYS A 62 5.61 -10.52 4.62
C CYS A 62 4.42 -10.87 3.73
N ALA A 63 3.75 -9.84 3.23
CA ALA A 63 2.68 -9.98 2.25
C ALA A 63 2.88 -8.99 1.10
N ALA A 64 2.10 -9.20 0.05
CA ALA A 64 2.03 -8.34 -1.11
C ALA A 64 0.62 -7.75 -1.22
N LEU A 65 0.55 -6.46 -1.48
CA LEU A 65 -0.67 -5.78 -1.90
C LEU A 65 -0.59 -5.50 -3.40
N LYS A 66 -1.44 -6.14 -4.19
CA LYS A 66 -1.54 -5.87 -5.63
C LYS A 66 -2.46 -4.68 -5.90
N LEU A 67 -1.92 -3.67 -6.59
CA LEU A 67 -2.60 -2.44 -6.97
C LEU A 67 -2.49 -2.27 -8.50
N GLY A 68 -3.57 -2.61 -9.22
CA GLY A 68 -3.52 -2.67 -10.68
C GLY A 68 -2.53 -3.76 -11.15
N ASP A 69 -1.54 -3.36 -11.96
CA ASP A 69 -0.46 -4.24 -12.41
C ASP A 69 0.80 -4.17 -11.53
N SER A 70 0.78 -3.34 -10.49
CA SER A 70 1.88 -3.16 -9.54
C SER A 70 1.67 -3.97 -8.26
N ILE A 71 2.77 -4.21 -7.53
CA ILE A 71 2.78 -4.84 -6.21
C ILE A 71 3.49 -3.92 -5.24
N ILE A 72 2.93 -3.79 -4.04
CA ILE A 72 3.57 -3.16 -2.88
C ILE A 72 3.85 -4.28 -1.87
N LEU A 73 5.10 -4.40 -1.41
CA LEU A 73 5.45 -5.33 -0.35
C LEU A 73 5.14 -4.68 1.00
N ILE A 74 4.58 -5.46 1.92
CA ILE A 74 4.22 -5.00 3.27
C ILE A 74 4.73 -6.00 4.32
N GLU A 75 5.15 -5.46 5.45
CA GLU A 75 5.50 -6.24 6.63
C GLU A 75 4.26 -6.42 7.52
N LEU A 76 4.06 -7.64 8.00
CA LEU A 76 2.98 -8.00 8.90
C LEU A 76 3.55 -8.25 10.30
N ASP A 77 2.84 -7.83 11.34
CA ASP A 77 3.18 -8.19 12.72
C ASP A 77 2.92 -9.67 13.00
N GLU A 78 1.86 -10.22 12.41
CA GLU A 78 1.50 -11.63 12.41
C GLU A 78 0.84 -12.05 11.09
N PRO A 79 0.99 -13.32 10.67
CA PRO A 79 0.33 -13.82 9.47
C PRO A 79 -1.20 -13.76 9.57
N ILE A 80 -1.86 -13.35 8.49
CA ILE A 80 -3.32 -13.29 8.45
C ILE A 80 -3.87 -14.64 7.98
N ARG A 81 -4.51 -15.39 8.88
CA ARG A 81 -4.96 -16.78 8.63
C ARG A 81 -6.30 -16.93 7.91
N GLN A 82 -6.92 -15.81 7.53
CA GLN A 82 -8.18 -15.81 6.79
C GLN A 82 -7.92 -15.48 5.32
N GLU A 83 -8.69 -16.09 4.43
CA GLU A 83 -8.67 -15.70 3.02
C GLU A 83 -9.23 -14.28 2.89
N LEU A 84 -8.43 -13.42 2.27
CA LEU A 84 -8.76 -12.02 2.00
C LEU A 84 -8.69 -11.80 0.48
N ASP A 85 -9.59 -10.98 -0.03
CA ASP A 85 -9.55 -10.51 -1.41
C ASP A 85 -9.02 -9.07 -1.42
N LEU A 86 -9.89 -8.07 -1.51
CA LEU A 86 -9.52 -6.67 -1.38
C LEU A 86 -9.44 -6.25 0.09
N VAL A 87 -8.31 -5.64 0.45
CA VAL A 87 -8.10 -5.04 1.77
C VAL A 87 -7.84 -3.56 1.62
N GLU A 88 -8.18 -2.80 2.66
CA GLU A 88 -7.76 -1.42 2.85
C GLU A 88 -6.60 -1.41 3.84
N LEU A 89 -5.45 -0.87 3.40
CA LEU A 89 -4.36 -0.47 4.27
C LEU A 89 -4.55 1.00 4.66
N ARG A 90 -4.49 1.31 5.95
CA ARG A 90 -4.38 2.69 6.44
C ARG A 90 -2.93 2.99 6.73
N VAL A 91 -2.37 3.95 6.01
CA VAL A 91 -0.93 4.23 6.05
C VAL A 91 -0.67 5.62 6.62
N ASN A 92 0.35 5.72 7.46
CA ASN A 92 0.74 6.99 8.06
C ASN A 92 1.57 7.83 7.09
N THR A 93 2.55 7.19 6.45
CA THR A 93 3.48 7.84 5.54
C THR A 93 3.74 6.94 4.34
N ILE A 94 3.77 7.54 3.17
CA ILE A 94 4.18 6.89 1.92
C ILE A 94 5.42 7.62 1.45
N HIS A 95 6.54 6.93 1.38
CA HIS A 95 7.75 7.43 0.74
C HIS A 95 7.73 7.05 -0.74
N LEU A 96 8.02 8.02 -1.60
CA LEU A 96 7.95 7.91 -3.04
C LEU A 96 9.29 8.26 -3.65
N TYR A 97 9.78 7.38 -4.51
CA TYR A 97 11.05 7.54 -5.21
C TYR A 97 10.85 7.37 -6.72
N PRO A 98 11.40 8.24 -7.58
CA PRO A 98 11.43 7.98 -9.00
C PRO A 98 12.40 6.82 -9.29
N THR A 99 11.99 5.89 -10.14
CA THR A 99 12.81 4.71 -10.47
C THR A 99 13.48 4.78 -11.84
N ASN A 100 13.10 5.74 -12.68
CA ASN A 100 13.66 5.97 -14.03
C ASN A 100 13.73 4.70 -14.91
N VAL A 101 12.78 3.77 -14.73
CA VAL A 101 12.76 2.48 -15.45
C VAL A 101 12.30 2.64 -16.89
#